data_AF-A0A328S3N2-F1
#
_entry.id   AF-A0A328S3N2-F1
#
_cell.length_a   1.000
_cell.length_b   1.000
_cell.length_c   1.000
_cell.angle_alpha   90.00
_cell.angle_beta   90.00
_cell.angle_gamma   90.00
#
_symmetry.space_group_name_H-M   'P 1'
#
loop_
_entity.id
_entity.type
_entity.pdbx_description
1 polymer ?
#
loop_
_entity_poly.entity_id
_entity_poly.type
_entity_poly.pdbx_seq_one_letter_code
_entity_poly.pdbx_strand_id
1 'polypeptide(L)'
;MSDRLDNIFLNFANDQEDLLDEMDMTKDEFIESAKRWSETADGKLEIQKFILEREIDDLKKDIADIESVIDKKLASIREIDEELSRL
;
A
#
# COMPACT_ATOMS: atom_id res chain seq x y z
N MET A 1 -10.48 21.25 -10.61
CA MET A 1 -10.13 19.82 -10.66
C MET A 1 -11.35 19.01 -10.32
N SER A 2 -11.42 17.74 -10.72
CA SER A 2 -12.51 16.86 -10.27
C SER A 2 -12.27 16.51 -8.80
N ASP A 3 -13.25 16.74 -7.93
CA ASP A 3 -13.19 16.43 -6.48
C ASP A 3 -12.65 15.01 -6.18
N ARG A 4 -12.79 14.09 -7.14
CA ARG A 4 -12.27 12.72 -7.05
C ARG A 4 -10.74 12.65 -7.02
N LEU A 5 -10.04 13.48 -7.80
CA LEU A 5 -8.57 13.49 -7.86
C LEU A 5 -7.97 14.03 -6.57
N ASP A 6 -8.54 15.13 -6.06
CA ASP A 6 -8.11 15.71 -4.79
C ASP A 6 -8.30 14.71 -3.64
N ASN A 7 -9.39 13.94 -3.64
CA ASN A 7 -9.61 12.86 -2.67
C ASN A 7 -8.59 11.72 -2.83
N ILE A 8 -8.19 11.35 -4.06
CA ILE A 8 -7.17 10.32 -4.27
C ILE A 8 -5.82 10.77 -3.71
N PHE A 9 -5.40 12.02 -3.99
CA PHE A 9 -4.14 12.55 -3.48
C PHE A 9 -4.14 12.68 -1.96
N LEU A 10 -5.26 13.14 -1.38
CA LEU A 10 -5.39 13.26 0.06
C LEU A 10 -5.36 11.90 0.76
N ASN A 11 -6.08 10.91 0.23
CA ASN A 11 -6.06 9.56 0.78
C ASN A 11 -4.66 8.95 0.70
N PHE A 12 -4.03 9.01 -0.48
CA PHE A 12 -2.65 8.54 -0.64
C PHE A 12 -1.70 9.21 0.34
N ALA A 13 -1.73 10.54 0.46
CA ALA A 13 -0.85 11.27 1.36
C ALA A 13 -1.07 10.92 2.85
N ASN A 14 -2.30 10.58 3.22
CA ASN A 14 -2.60 10.14 4.58
C ASN A 14 -2.16 8.69 4.84
N ASP A 15 -2.37 7.81 3.87
CA ASP A 15 -2.08 6.38 4.00
C ASP A 15 -0.58 6.08 3.84
N GLN A 16 0.17 6.95 3.17
CA GLN A 16 1.58 6.76 2.80
C GLN A 16 2.52 7.77 3.47
N GLU A 17 2.24 8.17 4.71
CA GLU A 17 3.08 9.13 5.45
C GLU A 17 4.54 8.68 5.54
N ASP A 18 4.79 7.40 5.85
CA ASP A 18 6.15 6.85 5.91
C ASP A 18 6.89 6.94 4.57
N LEU A 19 6.20 6.72 3.46
CA LEU A 19 6.79 6.83 2.12
C LEU A 19 7.10 8.30 1.77
N LEU A 20 6.20 9.22 2.13
CA LEU A 20 6.41 10.64 1.94
C LEU A 20 7.64 11.12 2.73
N ASP A 21 7.81 10.63 3.96
CA ASP A 21 9.00 10.86 4.77
C ASP A 21 10.27 10.25 4.12
N GLU A 22 10.20 9.04 3.55
CA GLU A 22 11.31 8.44 2.78
C GLU A 22 11.70 9.28 1.55
N MET A 23 10.73 9.98 0.97
CA MET A 23 10.91 10.88 -0.17
C MET A 23 11.32 12.31 0.23
N ASP A 24 11.52 12.58 1.53
CA ASP A 24 11.78 13.92 2.10
C ASP A 24 10.72 14.94 1.66
N MET A 25 9.45 14.53 1.70
CA MET A 25 8.33 15.31 1.19
C MET A 25 7.19 15.32 2.20
N THR A 26 6.63 16.50 2.46
CA THR A 26 5.44 16.59 3.32
C THR A 26 4.16 16.24 2.54
N LYS A 27 3.08 15.92 3.28
CA LYS A 27 1.74 15.69 2.69
C LYS A 27 1.27 16.87 1.84
N ASP A 28 1.45 18.09 2.32
CA ASP A 28 1.05 19.29 1.61
C ASP A 28 1.88 19.51 0.34
N GLU A 29 3.20 19.29 0.40
CA GLU A 29 4.08 19.38 -0.77
C GLU A 29 3.75 18.33 -1.83
N PHE A 30 3.43 17.10 -1.42
CA PHE A 30 2.96 16.07 -2.31
C PHE A 30 1.65 16.48 -3.01
N ILE A 31 0.65 16.94 -2.24
CA ILE A 31 -0.65 17.33 -2.79
C ILE A 31 -0.50 18.50 -3.76
N GLU A 32 0.30 19.51 -3.43
CA GLU A 32 0.57 20.63 -4.34
C GLU A 32 1.29 20.16 -5.62
N SER A 33 2.27 19.28 -5.49
CA SER A 33 3.02 18.75 -6.63
C SER A 33 2.13 17.89 -7.53
N ALA A 34 1.33 16.99 -6.94
CA ALA A 34 0.35 16.16 -7.63
C ALA A 34 -0.70 17.01 -8.37
N LYS A 35 -1.14 18.12 -7.76
CA LYS A 35 -2.03 19.09 -8.41
C LYS A 35 -1.38 19.68 -9.66
N ARG A 36 -0.14 20.18 -9.56
CA ARG A 36 0.60 20.73 -10.71
C ARG A 36 0.78 19.69 -11.82
N TRP A 37 1.14 18.45 -11.48
CA TRP A 37 1.28 17.37 -12.47
C TRP A 37 -0.05 17.04 -13.15
N SER A 38 -1.16 17.14 -12.43
CA SER A 38 -2.49 16.86 -12.96
C SER A 38 -3.11 17.96 -13.83
N GLU A 39 -2.39 19.07 -14.06
CA GLU A 39 -2.83 20.12 -15.00
C GLU A 39 -2.86 19.63 -16.45
N THR A 40 -2.07 18.61 -16.78
CA THR A 40 -2.07 17.96 -18.08
C THR A 40 -2.81 16.62 -18.03
N ALA A 41 -3.39 16.21 -19.15
CA ALA A 41 -4.06 14.91 -19.24
C ALA A 41 -3.10 13.74 -18.99
N ASP A 42 -1.88 13.84 -19.52
CA ASP A 42 -0.84 12.81 -19.36
C ASP A 42 -0.35 12.75 -17.91
N GLY A 43 0.03 13.90 -17.32
CA GLY A 43 0.52 13.94 -15.94
C GLY A 43 -0.54 13.49 -14.92
N LYS A 44 -1.83 13.72 -15.21
CA LYS A 44 -2.94 13.15 -14.43
C LYS A 44 -2.95 11.62 -14.47
N LEU A 45 -2.75 11.01 -15.63
CA LEU A 45 -2.72 9.55 -15.76
C LEU A 45 -1.47 8.96 -15.13
N GLU A 46 -0.33 9.63 -15.25
CA GLU A 46 0.93 9.21 -14.65
C GLU A 46 0.87 9.20 -13.12
N ILE A 47 0.36 10.26 -12.50
CA ILE A 47 0.25 10.30 -11.03
C ILE A 47 -0.78 9.29 -10.50
N GLN A 48 -1.89 9.08 -11.22
CA GLN A 48 -2.85 8.04 -10.86
C GLN A 48 -2.24 6.64 -10.98
N LYS A 49 -1.45 6.40 -12.02
CA LYS A 49 -0.73 5.14 -12.19
C LYS A 49 0.28 4.92 -11.06
N PHE A 50 1.07 5.93 -10.73
CA PHE A 50 2.03 5.87 -9.63
C PHE A 50 1.37 5.49 -8.30
N ILE A 51 0.25 6.14 -7.96
CA ILE A 51 -0.52 5.85 -6.75
C ILE A 51 -0.99 4.39 -6.73
N LEU A 52 -1.59 3.93 -7.84
CA LEU A 52 -2.07 2.55 -7.93
C LEU A 52 -0.93 1.52 -7.87
N GLU A 53 0.23 1.81 -8.46
CA GLU A 53 1.41 0.94 -8.38
C GLU A 53 1.87 0.79 -6.93
N ARG A 54 1.85 1.88 -6.16
CA ARG A 54 2.22 1.84 -4.74
C ARG A 54 1.21 1.07 -3.89
N GLU A 55 -0.08 1.34 -4.06
CA GLU A 55 -1.15 0.60 -3.37
C GLU A 55 -1.06 -0.92 -3.66
N ILE A 56 -0.71 -1.29 -4.91
CA ILE A 56 -0.48 -2.69 -5.27
C ILE A 56 0.70 -3.30 -4.50
N ASP A 57 1.80 -2.56 -4.33
CA ASP A 57 2.97 -3.06 -3.61
C ASP A 57 2.70 -3.24 -2.11
N ASP A 58 1.90 -2.36 -1.51
CA ASP A 58 1.45 -2.55 -0.13
C ASP A 58 0.55 -3.78 0.02
N LEU A 59 -0.41 -3.97 -0.89
CA LEU A 59 -1.24 -5.17 -0.90
C LEU A 59 -0.41 -6.46 -1.03
N LYS A 60 0.66 -6.45 -1.83
CA LYS A 60 1.57 -7.61 -1.93
C LYS A 60 2.28 -7.88 -0.60
N LYS A 61 2.69 -6.83 0.13
CA LYS A 61 3.31 -6.96 1.45
C LYS A 61 2.33 -7.55 2.46
N ASP A 62 1.09 -7.06 2.49
CA ASP A 62 0.03 -7.60 3.34
C ASP A 62 -0.25 -9.08 3.04
N ILE A 63 -0.29 -9.45 1.76
CA ILE A 63 -0.46 -10.85 1.34
C ILE A 63 0.69 -11.70 1.89
N ALA A 64 1.94 -11.26 1.74
CA ALA A 64 3.11 -12.00 2.22
C ALA A 64 3.10 -12.18 3.75
N ASP A 65 2.69 -11.16 4.50
CA ASP A 65 2.55 -11.24 5.95
C ASP A 65 1.45 -12.22 6.37
N ILE A 66 0.31 -12.22 5.67
CA ILE A 66 -0.78 -13.18 5.90
C ILE A 66 -0.33 -14.60 5.57
N GLU A 67 0.36 -14.82 4.46
CA GLU A 67 0.92 -16.13 4.08
C GLU A 67 1.88 -16.65 5.16
N SER A 68 2.76 -15.80 5.69
CA SER A 68 3.65 -16.15 6.80
C SER A 68 2.90 -16.55 8.07
N VAL A 69 1.78 -15.89 8.38
CA VAL A 69 0.91 -16.27 9.50
C VAL A 69 0.26 -17.63 9.26
N ILE A 70 -0.24 -17.88 8.05
CA ILE A 70 -0.85 -19.16 7.67
C ILE A 70 0.17 -20.29 7.84
N ASP A 71 1.39 -20.12 7.34
CA ASP A 71 2.45 -21.13 7.44
C ASP A 71 2.78 -21.48 8.89
N LYS A 72 2.86 -20.49 9.78
CA LYS A 72 3.05 -20.72 11.23
C LYS A 72 1.91 -21.53 11.83
N LYS A 73 0.66 -21.27 11.45
CA LYS A 73 -0.49 -22.04 11.93
C LYS A 73 -0.50 -23.47 11.41
N LEU A 74 -0.16 -23.67 10.13
CA LEU A 74 -0.01 -25.00 9.54
C LEU A 74 1.09 -25.81 10.23
N ALA A 75 2.21 -25.17 10.59
CA ALA A 75 3.28 -25.82 11.36
C ALA A 75 2.77 -26.28 12.74
N SER A 76 2.06 -25.41 13.48
CA SER A 76 1.46 -25.78 14.76
C SER A 76 0.43 -26.93 14.64
N ILE A 77 -0.37 -26.96 13.57
CA ILE A 77 -1.29 -28.09 13.33
C ILE A 77 -0.52 -29.39 13.13
N ARG A 78 0.56 -29.38 12.34
CA ARG A 78 1.40 -30.58 12.13
C ARG A 78 2.02 -31.09 13.44
N GLU A 79 2.50 -30.20 14.30
CA GLU A 79 3.03 -30.57 15.62
C GLU A 79 1.95 -31.24 16.48
N ILE A 80 0.72 -30.71 16.48
CA ILE A 80 -0.42 -31.31 17.19
C ILE A 80 -0.77 -32.69 16.62
N ASP A 81 -0.84 -32.83 15.29
CA ASP A 81 -1.15 -34.11 14.64
C ASP A 81 -0.10 -35.18 14.98
N GLU A 82 1.18 -34.79 15.03
CA GLU A 82 2.27 -35.68 15.46
C GLU A 82 2.11 -36.11 16.92
N GLU A 83 1.74 -35.20 17.83
CA GLU A 83 1.48 -35.55 19.23
C GLU A 83 0.28 -36.49 19.38
N LEU A 84 -0.82 -36.21 18.68
CA LEU A 84 -2.02 -37.06 18.68
C LEU A 84 -1.73 -38.47 18.17
N SER A 85 -0.84 -38.61 17.18
CA SER A 85 -0.48 -39.93 16.63
C SER A 85 0.32 -40.82 17.59
N ARG A 86 0.89 -40.23 18.66
CA ARG A 86 1.69 -40.94 19.67
C ARG A 86 0.86 -41.35 20.90
N LEU A 87 -0.40 -40.91 20.98
CA LEU A 87 -1.37 -41.31 22.02
C LEU A 87 -2.12 -42.58 21.63
#